data_AF-A0AAD5MFY2-F1
#
_entry.id   AF-A0AAD5MFY2-F1
#
_cell.length_a   1.000
_cell.length_b   1.000
_cell.length_c   1.000
_cell.angle_alpha   90.00
_cell.angle_beta   90.00
_cell.angle_gamma   90.00
#
_symmetry.space_group_name_H-M   'P 1'
#
loop_
_entity.id
_entity.type
_entity.pdbx_description
1 polymer ?
#
loop_
_entity_poly.entity_id
_entity_poly.type
_entity_poly.pdbx_seq_one_letter_code
_entity_poly.pdbx_strand_id
1 'polypeptide(L)'
;MPGNVSSGADSNIYALCPACNALPENNMDKFCRQCGYQFTIACRNCREKIRPYDRFCPSCGAHRLVIFDQIKRYLHVHSSQAALALAIILGTAWLALRYALRNKLR
;
A
#
# COMPACT_ATOMS: atom_id res chain seq x y z
N MET A 1 17.95 33.91 -18.57
CA MET A 1 17.46 32.60 -19.09
C MET A 1 16.65 31.95 -17.97
N PRO A 2 15.30 31.93 -18.03
CA PRO A 2 14.50 31.25 -17.01
C PRO A 2 14.44 29.75 -17.35
N GLY A 3 15.00 28.92 -16.47
CA GLY A 3 14.94 27.46 -16.56
C GLY A 3 13.58 26.93 -16.10
N ASN A 4 12.99 26.06 -16.91
CA ASN A 4 11.71 25.39 -16.69
C ASN A 4 11.68 24.64 -15.34
N VAL A 5 10.64 24.89 -14.56
CA VAL A 5 10.22 24.02 -13.46
C VAL A 5 9.32 22.95 -14.05
N SER A 6 9.91 21.78 -14.35
CA SER A 6 9.17 20.61 -14.78
C SER A 6 8.42 20.01 -13.60
N SER A 7 7.11 20.21 -13.59
CA SER A 7 6.14 19.46 -12.80
C SER A 7 6.20 17.98 -13.18
N GLY A 8 7.00 17.21 -12.45
CA GLY A 8 6.95 15.75 -12.41
C GLY A 8 6.55 15.34 -11.00
N ALA A 9 5.29 14.96 -10.82
CA ALA A 9 4.83 14.27 -9.64
C ALA A 9 5.48 12.88 -9.59
N ASP A 10 6.76 12.84 -9.19
CA ASP A 10 7.47 11.61 -8.87
C ASP A 10 6.85 11.06 -7.58
N SER A 11 5.83 10.23 -7.76
CA SER A 11 5.24 9.39 -6.74
C SER A 11 6.20 8.26 -6.36
N ASN A 12 7.39 8.65 -5.95
CA ASN A 12 8.34 7.77 -5.35
C ASN A 12 7.99 7.75 -3.86
N ILE A 13 7.20 6.75 -3.47
CA ILE A 13 6.94 6.42 -2.07
C ILE A 13 8.27 5.87 -1.52
N TYR A 14 9.27 6.73 -1.37
CA TYR A 14 10.47 6.46 -0.62
C TYR A 14 10.03 6.30 0.83
N ALA A 15 9.99 5.04 1.29
CA ALA A 15 9.74 4.77 2.69
C ALA A 15 10.91 5.38 3.48
N LEU A 16 10.63 6.44 4.25
CA LEU A 16 11.57 7.06 5.16
C LEU A 16 12.23 5.99 6.04
N CYS A 17 13.51 6.15 6.35
CA CYS A 17 14.19 5.22 7.24
C CYS A 17 13.47 5.21 8.61
N PRO A 18 13.03 4.04 9.14
CA PRO A 18 12.29 4.00 10.41
C PRO A 18 13.15 4.35 11.63
N ALA A 19 14.48 4.40 11.50
CA ALA A 19 15.39 4.69 12.60
C ALA A 19 15.81 6.17 12.68
N CYS A 20 15.92 6.86 11.54
CA CYS A 20 16.43 8.23 11.48
C CYS A 20 15.59 9.17 10.62
N ASN A 21 14.51 8.67 10.02
CA ASN A 21 13.63 9.40 9.10
C ASN A 21 14.36 10.02 7.90
N ALA A 22 15.57 9.57 7.59
CA ALA A 22 16.29 9.91 6.37
C ALA A 22 15.50 9.49 5.13
N LEU A 23 15.54 10.33 4.09
CA LEU A 23 15.07 9.96 2.76
C LEU A 23 16.17 9.11 2.09
N PRO A 24 15.93 7.82 1.82
CA PRO A 24 16.91 7.02 1.10
C PRO A 24 17.06 7.54 -0.33
N GLU A 25 18.28 7.85 -0.74
CA GLU A 25 18.57 8.34 -2.10
C GLU A 25 18.33 7.27 -3.16
N ASN A 26 18.41 5.98 -2.77
CA ASN A 26 18.09 4.85 -3.63
C ASN A 26 17.27 3.79 -2.88
N ASN A 27 16.14 3.37 -3.47
CA ASN A 27 15.31 2.27 -2.96
C ASN A 27 16.00 0.88 -3.00
N MET A 28 17.19 0.80 -3.60
CA MET A 28 18.02 -0.41 -3.68
C MET A 28 19.09 -0.52 -2.59
N ASP A 29 19.28 0.54 -1.77
CA ASP A 29 20.33 0.54 -0.75
C ASP A 29 19.99 -0.44 0.39
N LYS A 30 20.94 -1.33 0.71
CA LYS A 30 20.80 -2.38 1.73
C LYS A 30 20.84 -1.83 3.17
N PHE A 31 21.37 -0.62 3.32
CA PHE A 31 21.57 0.07 4.57
C PHE A 31 21.30 1.57 4.38
N CYS A 32 20.80 2.23 5.41
CA CYS A 32 20.68 3.68 5.41
C CYS A 32 22.08 4.30 5.51
N ARG A 33 22.44 5.19 4.58
CA ARG A 33 23.76 5.87 4.58
C ARG A 33 23.91 6.94 5.66
N GLN A 34 22.81 7.40 6.25
CA GLN A 34 22.85 8.40 7.32
C GLN A 34 23.00 7.79 8.72
N CYS A 35 22.30 6.70 9.02
CA CYS A 35 22.32 6.10 10.37
C CYS A 35 22.87 4.68 10.44
N GLY A 36 23.17 4.05 9.29
CA GLY A 36 23.63 2.66 9.24
C GLY A 36 22.54 1.61 9.45
N TYR A 37 21.26 2.00 9.56
CA TYR A 37 20.17 1.05 9.75
C TYR A 37 20.09 0.05 8.59
N GLN A 38 20.21 -1.24 8.90
CA GLN A 38 20.10 -2.29 7.91
C GLN A 38 18.63 -2.60 7.66
N PHE A 39 18.18 -2.44 6.43
CA PHE A 39 16.82 -2.79 6.05
C PHE A 39 16.68 -4.31 6.08
N THR A 40 16.16 -4.85 7.17
CA THR A 40 15.84 -6.28 7.32
C THR A 40 14.33 -6.46 7.41
N ILE A 41 13.85 -7.54 6.84
CA ILE A 41 12.45 -7.96 6.90
C ILE A 41 12.35 -9.26 7.69
N ALA A 42 11.29 -9.43 8.47
CA ALA A 42 11.06 -10.70 9.17
C ALA A 42 10.39 -11.72 8.23
N CYS A 43 10.84 -12.98 8.29
CA CYS A 43 10.16 -14.09 7.62
C CYS A 43 8.75 -14.28 8.18
N ARG A 44 7.75 -14.47 7.32
CA ARG A 44 6.39 -14.79 7.79
C ARG A 44 6.27 -16.18 8.41
N ASN A 45 7.13 -17.11 7.99
CA ASN A 45 7.07 -18.49 8.46
C ASN A 45 7.87 -18.67 9.76
N CYS A 46 9.16 -18.32 9.74
CA CYS A 46 10.06 -18.56 10.88
C CYS A 46 10.40 -17.31 11.71
N ARG A 47 9.92 -16.11 11.32
CA ARG A 47 10.24 -14.82 11.95
C ARG A 47 11.71 -14.39 11.95
N GLU A 48 12.58 -15.16 11.29
CA GLU A 48 14.00 -14.81 11.15
C GLU A 48 14.21 -13.54 10.32
N LYS A 49 15.29 -12.79 10.58
CA LYS A 49 15.65 -11.61 9.81
C LYS A 49 16.20 -12.04 8.44
N ILE A 50 15.55 -11.60 7.38
CA ILE A 50 15.92 -11.87 6.00
C ILE A 50 16.26 -10.54 5.30
N ARG A 51 17.10 -10.61 4.27
CA ARG A 51 17.38 -9.46 3.41
C ARG A 51 16.20 -9.19 2.48
N PRO A 52 15.91 -7.92 2.16
CA PRO A 52 14.76 -7.52 1.36
C PRO A 52 14.79 -8.01 -0.09
N TYR A 53 15.93 -8.43 -0.61
CA TYR A 53 16.10 -8.94 -1.98
C TYR A 53 16.20 -10.48 -2.05
N ASP A 54 16.20 -11.18 -0.91
CA ASP A 54 16.25 -12.64 -0.94
C ASP A 54 14.89 -13.19 -1.38
N ARG A 55 14.93 -14.06 -2.40
CA ARG A 55 13.74 -14.77 -2.92
C ARG A 55 13.27 -15.88 -1.97
N PHE A 56 14.15 -16.35 -1.10
CA PHE A 56 13.92 -17.46 -0.18
C PHE A 56 14.44 -17.11 1.21
N CYS A 57 13.79 -17.62 2.25
CA CYS A 57 14.35 -17.56 3.59
C CYS A 57 15.52 -18.56 3.72
N PRO A 58 16.73 -18.12 4.12
CA PRO A 58 17.87 -19.03 4.29
C PRO A 58 17.66 -20.03 5.45
N SER A 59 16.82 -19.69 6.44
CA SER A 59 16.64 -20.53 7.63
C SER A 59 15.51 -21.57 7.48
N CYS A 60 14.45 -21.27 6.73
CA CYS A 60 13.31 -22.19 6.59
C CYS A 60 12.97 -22.58 5.15
N GLY A 61 13.67 -22.05 4.15
CA GLY A 61 13.45 -22.37 2.73
C GLY A 61 12.14 -21.82 2.14
N ALA A 62 11.28 -21.16 2.93
CA ALA A 62 10.02 -20.64 2.44
C ALA A 62 10.23 -19.58 1.34
N HIS A 63 9.47 -19.70 0.24
CA HIS A 63 9.52 -18.78 -0.89
C HIS A 63 8.85 -17.45 -0.53
N ARG A 64 9.55 -16.33 -0.75
CA ARG A 64 9.00 -15.00 -0.52
C ARG A 64 8.20 -14.56 -1.74
N LEU A 65 6.87 -14.60 -1.63
CA LEU A 65 5.96 -14.01 -2.62
C LEU A 65 5.93 -12.49 -2.43
N VAL A 66 6.94 -11.78 -2.96
CA VAL A 66 7.03 -10.30 -2.92
C VAL A 66 5.77 -9.62 -3.50
N ILE A 67 5.10 -10.30 -4.44
CA ILE A 67 3.91 -9.81 -5.15
C ILE A 67 2.66 -9.76 -4.25
N PHE A 68 2.48 -10.73 -3.36
CA PHE A 68 1.23 -10.83 -2.58
C PHE A 68 1.12 -9.77 -1.48
N ASP A 69 2.24 -9.23 -0.99
CA ASP A 69 2.24 -8.21 0.06
C ASP A 69 1.69 -6.86 -0.42
N GLN A 70 2.06 -6.47 -1.64
CA GLN A 70 1.59 -5.22 -2.25
C GLN A 70 0.11 -5.32 -2.61
N ILE A 71 -0.32 -6.47 -3.16
CA ILE A 71 -1.72 -6.72 -3.50
C ILE A 71 -2.61 -6.67 -2.26
N LYS A 72 -2.18 -7.24 -1.12
CA LYS A 72 -2.97 -7.22 0.12
C LYS A 72 -3.23 -5.81 0.64
N ARG A 73 -2.24 -4.92 0.60
CA ARG A 73 -2.44 -3.51 1.00
C ARG A 73 -3.33 -2.76 0.00
N TYR A 74 -3.17 -3.02 -1.28
CA TYR A 74 -3.99 -2.38 -2.32
C TYR A 74 -5.47 -2.81 -2.25
N LEU A 75 -5.74 -4.11 -2.09
CA LEU A 75 -7.11 -4.62 -1.93
C LEU A 75 -7.79 -4.08 -0.67
N HIS A 76 -7.06 -3.97 0.45
CA HIS A 76 -7.65 -3.53 1.71
C HIS A 76 -8.00 -2.03 1.73
N VAL A 77 -7.18 -1.20 1.08
CA VAL A 77 -7.45 0.24 0.94
C VAL A 77 -8.64 0.50 0.01
N HIS A 78 -8.69 -0.17 -1.14
CA HIS A 78 -9.77 0.04 -2.13
C HIS A 78 -11.11 -0.57 -1.70
N SER A 79 -11.09 -1.62 -0.86
CA SER A 79 -12.30 -2.25 -0.32
C SER A 79 -13.15 -1.29 0.53
N SER A 80 -12.54 -0.35 1.26
CA SER A 80 -13.28 0.60 2.09
C SER A 80 -14.08 1.61 1.26
N GLN A 81 -13.48 2.16 0.20
CA GLN A 81 -14.14 3.11 -0.70
C GLN A 81 -15.21 2.43 -1.57
N ALA A 82 -14.93 1.22 -2.07
CA ALA A 82 -15.88 0.44 -2.84
C ALA A 82 -17.13 0.05 -2.00
N ALA A 83 -16.93 -0.32 -0.73
CA ALA A 83 -18.04 -0.65 0.17
C ALA A 83 -18.94 0.57 0.46
N LEU A 84 -18.35 1.74 0.70
CA LEU A 84 -19.11 2.98 0.91
C LEU A 84 -19.89 3.39 -0.34
N ALA A 85 -19.26 3.32 -1.52
CA ALA A 85 -19.93 3.63 -2.78
C ALA A 85 -21.13 2.72 -3.05
N LEU A 86 -20.97 1.40 -2.83
CA LEU A 86 -22.07 0.44 -2.98
C LEU A 86 -23.20 0.70 -1.98
N ALA A 87 -22.87 1.03 -0.73
CA ALA A 87 -23.88 1.37 0.28
C ALA A 87 -24.70 2.61 -0.11
N ILE A 88 -24.07 3.65 -0.65
CA ILE A 88 -24.75 4.86 -1.12
C ILE A 88 -25.66 4.55 -2.31
N ILE A 89 -25.18 3.78 -3.30
CA ILE A 89 -25.97 3.43 -4.49
C ILE A 89 -27.19 2.58 -4.08
N LEU A 90 -27.00 1.55 -3.26
CA LEU A 90 -28.09 0.71 -2.81
C LEU A 90 -29.09 1.48 -1.93
N GLY A 91 -28.60 2.35 -1.05
CA GLY A 91 -29.44 3.19 -0.20
C GLY A 91 -30.28 4.19 -1.00
N THR A 92 -29.69 4.88 -1.97
CA THR A 92 -30.40 5.83 -2.83
C THR A 92 -31.43 5.15 -3.73
N ALA A 93 -31.07 3.99 -4.31
CA ALA A 93 -31.99 3.18 -5.12
C ALA A 93 -33.20 2.70 -4.29
N TRP A 94 -32.95 2.20 -3.07
CA TRP A 94 -34.02 1.76 -2.18
C TRP A 94 -34.93 2.91 -1.73
N LEU A 95 -34.34 4.06 -1.40
CA LEU A 95 -35.09 5.25 -1.01
C LEU A 95 -35.99 5.76 -2.16
N ALA A 96 -35.46 5.80 -3.39
CA ALA A 96 -36.20 6.19 -4.58
C ALA A 96 -37.37 5.23 -4.86
N LEU A 97 -37.12 3.92 -4.77
CA LEU A 97 -38.15 2.90 -4.92
C LEU A 97 -39.26 3.06 -3.87
N ARG A 98 -38.88 3.27 -2.60
CA ARG A 98 -39.83 3.50 -1.50
C ARG A 98 -40.66 4.75 -1.73
N TYR A 99 -40.06 5.83 -2.24
CA TYR A 99 -40.76 7.07 -2.54
C TYR A 99 -41.77 6.89 -3.69
N ALA A 100 -41.37 6.20 -4.76
CA ALA A 100 -42.24 5.87 -5.88
C ALA A 100 -43.44 5.02 -5.47
N LEU A 101 -43.23 4.00 -4.63
CA LEU A 101 -44.31 3.16 -4.10
C LEU A 101 -45.27 3.98 -3.23
N ARG A 102 -44.75 4.88 -2.39
CA ARG A 102 -45.57 5.73 -1.53
C ARG A 102 -46.43 6.72 -2.32
N ASN A 103 -45.92 7.22 -3.45
CA ASN A 103 -46.66 8.12 -4.33
C ASN A 103 -47.73 7.40 -5.17
N LYS A 104 -47.56 6.09 -5.42
CA LYS A 104 -48.56 5.24 -6.10
C LYS A 104 -49.70 4.77 -5.19
N LEU A 105 -49.51 4.85 -3.87
CA LEU A 105 -50.49 4.47 -2.84
C LEU A 105 -51.30 5.67 -2.30
N ARG A 106 -51.07 6.88 -2.85
CA ARG A 106 -51.78 8.12 -2.54
C ARG A 106 -52.66 8.50 -3.72
#